data_AF-A0A3D3H3W1-F1
#
_entry.id   AF-A0A3D3H3W1-F1
#
_cell.length_a   1.000
_cell.length_b   1.000
_cell.length_c   1.000
_cell.angle_alpha   90.00
_cell.angle_beta   90.00
_cell.angle_gamma   90.00
#
_symmetry.space_group_name_H-M   'P 1'
#
loop_
_entity.id
_entity.type
_entity.pdbx_description
1 polymer ?
#
loop_
_entity_poly.entity_id
_entity_poly.type
_entity_poly.pdbx_seq_one_letter_code
_entity_poly.pdbx_strand_id
1 'polypeptide(L)'
;MQRRRRLPNPLGRLFRISADAYPATEALPIVDDAAAVRILDFAVRLGETMLVTGAPASEVTFAIVRAAGAYGLHPVHVDVTYNSITAAYHRS
;
A
#
# COMPACT_ATOMS: atom_id res chain seq x y z
N MET A 1 -11.29 26.92 64.50
CA MET A 1 -11.13 25.61 63.82
C MET A 1 -12.16 25.49 62.70
N GLN A 2 -11.78 25.65 61.43
CA GLN A 2 -12.62 25.24 60.29
C GLN A 2 -11.73 24.91 59.10
N ARG A 3 -11.62 23.60 58.84
CA ARG A 3 -10.72 23.00 57.86
C ARG A 3 -11.42 23.02 56.50
N ARG A 4 -11.15 24.04 55.67
CA ARG A 4 -11.65 24.11 54.29
C ARG A 4 -11.02 22.97 53.48
N ARG A 5 -11.75 21.85 53.32
CA ARG A 5 -11.41 20.78 52.37
C ARG A 5 -11.56 21.32 50.95
N ARG A 6 -10.46 21.71 50.33
CA ARG A 6 -10.41 21.91 48.87
C ARG A 6 -10.37 20.53 48.21
N LEU A 7 -11.42 20.19 47.47
CA LEU A 7 -11.40 19.05 46.56
C LEU A 7 -10.45 19.38 45.40
N PRO A 8 -9.42 18.55 45.12
CA PRO A 8 -8.65 18.71 43.90
C PRO A 8 -9.54 18.26 42.73
N ASN A 9 -9.90 19.18 41.85
CA ASN A 9 -10.62 18.90 40.61
C ASN A 9 -9.68 18.12 39.66
N PRO A 10 -9.90 16.82 39.38
CA PRO A 10 -8.95 16.02 38.62
C PRO A 10 -9.18 16.11 37.10
N LEU A 11 -10.14 16.92 36.64
CA LEU A 11 -10.57 16.92 35.24
C LEU A 11 -9.65 17.70 34.29
N GLY A 12 -8.63 18.40 34.79
CA GLY A 12 -7.69 19.16 33.96
C GLY A 12 -6.55 18.34 33.33
N ARG A 13 -6.41 17.05 33.67
CA ARG A 13 -5.23 16.24 33.26
C ARG A 13 -5.49 15.27 32.11
N LEU A 14 -6.72 15.16 31.60
CA LEU A 14 -7.07 14.05 30.70
C LEU A 14 -7.00 14.33 29.19
N PHE A 15 -6.74 15.57 28.76
CA PHE A 15 -6.57 15.85 27.33
C PHE A 15 -5.40 16.79 27.07
N ARG A 16 -4.20 16.37 27.48
CA ARG A 16 -3.01 16.72 26.72
C ARG A 16 -2.80 15.58 25.75
N ILE A 17 -3.39 15.67 24.56
CA ILE A 17 -2.88 14.91 23.41
C ILE A 17 -1.45 15.42 23.24
N SER A 18 -0.49 14.67 23.77
CA SER A 18 0.91 14.96 23.55
C SER A 18 1.14 14.82 22.05
N ALA A 19 1.67 15.85 21.41
CA ALA A 19 2.13 15.75 20.04
C ALA A 19 3.22 14.67 19.86
N ASP A 20 3.80 14.15 20.95
CA ASP A 20 4.67 12.96 20.96
C ASP A 20 3.93 11.62 20.75
N ALA A 21 2.59 11.62 20.76
CA ALA A 21 1.79 10.40 20.55
C ALA A 21 1.35 10.21 19.10
N TYR A 22 1.85 11.02 18.16
CA TYR A 22 1.93 10.58 16.79
C TYR A 22 3.17 9.67 16.73
N PRO A 23 3.05 8.36 16.40
CA PRO A 23 4.24 7.63 15.97
C PRO A 23 4.90 8.51 14.91
N ALA A 24 6.23 8.67 15.01
CA ALA A 24 7.00 9.44 14.04
C ALA A 24 6.41 9.20 12.66
N THR A 25 6.10 10.25 11.92
CA THR A 25 5.69 10.14 10.53
C THR A 25 6.80 9.41 9.78
N GLU A 26 6.80 8.08 9.80
CA GLU A 26 7.59 7.22 8.93
C GLU A 26 6.97 7.34 7.54
N ALA A 27 7.24 8.49 6.91
CA ALA A 27 7.29 8.60 5.47
C ALA A 27 8.50 7.75 5.04
N LEU A 28 8.42 6.74 4.18
CA LEU A 28 7.40 6.23 3.27
C LEU A 28 7.49 4.68 3.30
N PRO A 29 6.47 3.92 2.88
CA PRO A 29 6.72 2.54 2.49
C PRO A 29 7.61 2.61 1.25
N ILE A 30 8.92 2.50 1.45
CA ILE A 30 9.80 1.98 0.41
C ILE A 30 9.16 0.63 0.09
N VAL A 31 8.68 0.45 -1.14
CA VAL A 31 8.19 -0.86 -1.58
C VAL A 31 9.38 -1.81 -1.37
N ASP A 32 9.29 -2.63 -0.32
CA ASP A 32 10.29 -3.64 -0.05
C ASP A 32 10.12 -4.76 -1.09
N ASP A 33 11.14 -5.59 -1.27
CA ASP A 33 11.12 -6.61 -2.32
C ASP A 33 9.94 -7.59 -2.11
N ALA A 34 9.54 -7.83 -0.86
CA ALA A 34 8.40 -8.66 -0.53
C ALA A 34 7.07 -8.04 -0.97
N ALA A 35 6.90 -6.73 -0.80
CA ALA A 35 5.74 -5.99 -1.29
C ALA A 35 5.73 -5.94 -2.82
N ALA A 36 6.88 -5.72 -3.47
CA ALA A 36 7.01 -5.73 -4.92
C ALA A 36 6.54 -7.07 -5.52
N VAL A 37 6.99 -8.20 -4.94
CA VAL A 37 6.56 -9.54 -5.37
C VAL A 37 5.05 -9.72 -5.19
N ARG A 38 4.49 -9.36 -4.04
CA ARG A 38 3.04 -9.49 -3.80
C ARG A 38 2.20 -8.65 -4.77
N ILE A 39 2.65 -7.44 -5.08
CA ILE A 39 1.96 -6.57 -6.04
C ILE A 39 2.05 -7.16 -7.46
N LEU A 40 3.21 -7.67 -7.87
CA LEU A 40 3.36 -8.34 -9.16
C LEU A 40 2.50 -9.61 -9.25
N ASP A 41 2.48 -10.45 -8.21
CA ASP A 41 1.63 -11.65 -8.16
C ASP A 41 0.15 -11.29 -8.30
N PHE A 42 -0.28 -10.22 -7.62
CA PHE A 42 -1.63 -9.69 -7.76
C PHE A 42 -1.91 -9.24 -9.20
N ALA A 43 -1.03 -8.43 -9.78
CA ALA A 43 -1.22 -7.89 -11.12
C ALA A 43 -1.23 -9.01 -12.19
N VAL A 44 -0.35 -10.01 -12.07
CA VAL A 44 -0.33 -11.17 -12.95
C VAL A 44 -1.62 -11.97 -12.85
N ARG A 45 -2.12 -12.28 -11.64
CA ARG A 45 -3.39 -13.00 -11.47
C ARG A 45 -4.61 -12.25 -12.02
N LEU A 46 -4.60 -10.93 -11.92
CA LEU A 46 -5.58 -10.07 -12.58
C LEU A 46 -5.52 -10.28 -14.11
N GLY A 47 -4.33 -10.24 -14.69
CA GLY A 47 -4.12 -10.46 -16.12
C GLY A 47 -4.50 -11.87 -16.59
N GLU A 48 -4.18 -12.91 -15.80
CA GLU A 48 -4.60 -14.29 -16.06
C GLU A 48 -6.12 -14.40 -16.14
N THR A 49 -6.82 -13.78 -15.18
CA THR A 49 -8.29 -13.75 -15.16
C THR A 49 -8.83 -13.07 -16.41
N MET A 50 -8.22 -11.95 -16.82
CA MET A 50 -8.60 -11.24 -18.04
C MET A 50 -8.43 -12.12 -19.29
N LEU A 51 -7.31 -12.84 -19.42
CA LEU A 51 -7.09 -13.77 -20.54
C LEU A 51 -8.11 -14.91 -20.55
N VAL A 52 -8.44 -15.48 -19.38
CA VAL A 52 -9.50 -16.51 -19.26
C VAL A 52 -10.85 -15.98 -19.74
N THR A 53 -11.15 -14.71 -19.49
CA THR A 53 -12.39 -14.06 -19.98
C THR A 53 -12.34 -13.62 -21.44
N GLY A 54 -11.21 -13.80 -22.13
CA GLY A 54 -11.04 -13.46 -23.54
C GLY A 54 -10.60 -12.03 -23.81
N ALA A 55 -10.05 -11.32 -22.82
CA ALA A 55 -9.49 -9.99 -23.03
C ALA A 55 -8.27 -10.05 -23.96
N PRO A 56 -8.06 -9.06 -24.84
CA PRO A 56 -6.90 -9.03 -25.72
C PRO A 56 -5.61 -8.76 -24.93
N ALA A 57 -4.50 -9.34 -25.39
CA ALA A 57 -3.19 -9.22 -24.74
C ALA A 57 -2.76 -7.75 -24.51
N SER A 58 -3.11 -6.83 -25.41
CA SER A 58 -2.82 -5.40 -25.24
C SER A 58 -3.53 -4.80 -24.02
N GLU A 59 -4.81 -5.13 -23.80
CA GLU A 59 -5.56 -4.66 -22.63
C GLU A 59 -5.06 -5.28 -21.34
N VAL A 60 -4.67 -6.55 -21.39
CA VAL A 60 -4.04 -7.26 -20.27
C VAL A 60 -2.74 -6.56 -19.87
N THR A 61 -1.86 -6.27 -20.84
CA THR A 61 -0.62 -5.51 -20.61
C THR A 61 -0.91 -4.15 -19.97
N PHE A 62 -1.87 -3.38 -20.50
CA PHE A 62 -2.24 -2.09 -19.92
C PHE A 62 -2.78 -2.22 -18.49
N ALA A 63 -3.60 -3.22 -18.22
CA ALA A 63 -4.17 -3.45 -16.89
C ALA A 63 -3.10 -3.81 -15.87
N ILE A 64 -2.15 -4.68 -16.22
CA ILE A 64 -1.04 -5.08 -15.33
C ILE A 64 -0.17 -3.86 -15.01
N VAL A 65 0.23 -3.08 -16.02
CA VAL A 65 1.05 -1.87 -15.83
C VAL A 65 0.33 -0.87 -14.94
N ARG A 66 -0.98 -0.64 -15.16
CA ARG A 66 -1.77 0.28 -14.33
C ARG A 66 -1.97 -0.23 -12.91
N ALA A 67 -2.26 -1.51 -12.73
CA ALA A 67 -2.45 -2.12 -11.42
C ALA A 67 -1.16 -2.04 -10.59
N ALA A 68 -0.01 -2.42 -11.16
CA ALA A 68 1.27 -2.32 -10.48
C ALA A 68 1.65 -0.85 -10.18
N GLY A 69 1.42 0.05 -11.14
CA GLY A 69 1.65 1.49 -10.98
C GLY A 69 0.81 2.15 -9.90
N ALA A 70 -0.42 1.69 -9.67
CA ALA A 70 -1.27 2.18 -8.59
C ALA A 70 -0.68 1.92 -7.19
N TYR A 71 0.21 0.93 -7.06
CA TYR A 71 0.96 0.63 -5.85
C TYR A 71 2.40 1.16 -5.85
N GLY A 72 2.75 2.01 -6.83
CA GLY A 72 4.08 2.63 -6.91
C GLY A 72 5.16 1.78 -7.59
N LEU A 73 4.82 0.61 -8.15
CA LEU A 73 5.75 -0.14 -8.98
C LEU A 73 5.80 0.46 -10.38
N HIS A 74 6.78 1.33 -10.63
CA HIS A 74 7.11 1.85 -11.96
C HIS A 74 8.64 2.05 -12.09
N PRO A 75 9.23 1.74 -13.25
CA PRO A 75 8.62 1.11 -14.43
C PRO A 75 8.48 -0.42 -14.28
N VAL A 76 7.41 -1.01 -14.83
CA VAL A 76 7.21 -2.46 -14.94
C VAL A 76 7.18 -2.85 -16.41
N HIS A 77 7.97 -3.84 -16.80
CA HIS A 77 7.95 -4.43 -18.12
C HIS A 77 7.04 -5.65 -18.13
N VAL A 78 6.09 -5.69 -19.07
CA VAL A 78 5.11 -6.77 -19.17
C VAL A 78 5.14 -7.30 -20.60
N ASP A 79 5.31 -8.60 -20.73
CA ASP A 79 5.18 -9.34 -21.99
C ASP A 79 4.04 -10.36 -21.85
N VAL A 80 3.19 -10.43 -22.88
CA VAL A 80 2.06 -11.35 -22.94
C VAL A 80 2.12 -12.08 -24.28
N THR A 81 2.33 -13.38 -24.22
CA THR A 81 2.43 -14.25 -25.39
C THR A 81 1.50 -15.45 -25.21
N TYR A 82 0.48 -15.57 -26.07
CA TYR A 82 -0.64 -16.50 -25.87
C TYR A 82 -1.27 -16.33 -24.48
N ASN A 83 -1.27 -17.39 -23.66
CA ASN A 83 -1.74 -17.38 -22.27
C ASN A 83 -0.61 -17.23 -21.25
N SER A 84 0.60 -16.92 -21.69
CA SER A 84 1.75 -16.71 -20.83
C SER A 84 1.93 -15.23 -20.54
N ILE A 85 2.10 -14.88 -19.27
CA ILE A 85 2.38 -13.52 -18.80
C ILE A 85 3.75 -13.52 -18.12
N THR A 86 4.62 -12.60 -18.54
CA THR A 86 5.89 -12.30 -17.85
C THR A 86 5.87 -10.84 -17.41
N ALA A 87 6.07 -10.59 -16.12
CA ALA A 87 6.16 -9.24 -15.57
C ALA A 87 7.47 -9.08 -14.80
N ALA A 88 8.22 -8.02 -15.11
CA ALA A 88 9.50 -7.72 -14.49
C ALA A 88 9.52 -6.29 -13.96
N TYR A 89 9.95 -6.14 -12.72
CA TYR A 89 10.21 -4.86 -12.07
C TYR A 89 11.70 -4.78 -11.72
N HIS A 90 12.33 -3.64 -11.99
CA HIS A 90 13.70 -3.38 -11.59
C HIS A 90 13.73 -2.32 -10.49
N ARG A 91 14.31 -2.69 -9.34
CA ARG A 91 14.56 -1.80 -8.23
C ARG A 91 15.97 -1.22 -8.37
N SER A 92 16.06 0.08 -8.63
CA SER A 92 17.31 0.85 -8.71
C SER A 92 17.79 1.32 -7.34
#